data_AF-A0A7Y4MVT1-F1
#
_entry.id   AF-A0A7Y4MVT1-F1
#
_cell.length_a   1.000
_cell.length_b   1.000
_cell.length_c   1.000
_cell.angle_alpha   90.00
_cell.angle_beta   90.00
_cell.angle_gamma   90.00
#
_symmetry.space_group_name_H-M   'P 1'
#
loop_
_entity.id
_entity.type
_entity.pdbx_description
1 polymer ?
#
loop_
_entity_poly.entity_id
_entity_poly.type
_entity_poly.pdbx_seq_one_letter_code
_entity_poly.pdbx_strand_id
1 'polypeptide(L)' 'GTARGWRIRLDTLRLGDVEVFGVDAVVTPQAMPYVLLGNSVLNEFQMTRTGDRLVLEKRH' A
#
# COMPACT_ATOMS: atom_id res chain seq x y z
N GLY A 1 9.74 -18.69 0.17
CA GLY A 1 9.85 -18.89 -1.29
C GLY A 1 10.23 -17.59 -1.95
N THR A 2 10.92 -17.62 -3.09
CA THR A 2 11.22 -16.43 -3.90
C THR A 2 10.25 -16.36 -5.08
N ALA A 3 9.79 -15.16 -5.42
CA ALA A 3 8.90 -14.92 -6.55
C ALA A 3 9.49 -13.85 -7.46
N ARG A 4 9.26 -13.96 -8.77
CA ARG A 4 9.65 -12.93 -9.74
C ARG A 4 8.64 -11.78 -9.68
N GLY A 5 9.12 -10.55 -9.80
CA GLY A 5 8.27 -9.37 -9.91
C GLY A 5 9.02 -8.19 -10.51
N TRP A 6 8.27 -7.23 -11.02
CA TRP A 6 8.79 -5.98 -11.59
C TRP A 6 8.58 -4.85 -10.60
N ARG A 7 9.65 -4.13 -10.26
CA ARG A 7 9.57 -2.92 -9.45
C ARG A 7 9.15 -1.75 -10.34
N ILE A 8 8.12 -1.03 -9.92
CA ILE A 8 7.65 0.19 -10.58
C ILE A 8 7.49 1.31 -9.54
N ARG A 9 7.55 2.55 -10.00
CA ARG A 9 7.13 3.73 -9.24
C ARG A 9 5.74 4.12 -9.73
N LEU A 10 4.78 4.16 -8.82
CA LEU A 10 3.45 4.72 -9.07
C LEU A 10 3.52 6.23 -8.84
N ASP A 11 3.10 7.01 -9.82
CA ASP A 11 3.04 8.47 -9.68
C ASP A 11 2.04 8.86 -8.58
N THR A 12 0.86 8.23 -8.58
CA THR A 12 -0.16 8.39 -7.55
C THR A 12 -0.75 7.04 -7.14
N LEU A 13 -1.13 6.93 -5.86
CA LEU A 13 -1.89 5.83 -5.29
C LEU A 13 -3.03 6.43 -4.45
N ARG A 14 -4.28 6.10 -4.81
CA ARG A 14 -5.47 6.52 -4.07
C ARG A 14 -6.03 5.39 -3.22
N LEU A 15 -6.16 5.63 -1.93
CA LEU A 15 -6.77 4.73 -0.94
C LEU A 15 -7.99 5.42 -0.33
N GLY A 16 -9.18 5.03 -0.79
CA GLY A 16 -10.42 5.75 -0.43
C GLY A 16 -10.33 7.22 -0.85
N ASP A 17 -10.39 8.12 0.12
CA ASP A 17 -10.33 9.57 -0.07
C ASP A 17 -8.91 10.16 0.06
N VAL A 18 -7.90 9.31 0.30
CA VAL A 18 -6.51 9.75 0.47
C VAL A 18 -5.67 9.45 -0.77
N GLU A 19 -4.89 10.43 -1.22
CA GLU A 19 -3.91 10.28 -2.30
C GLU A 19 -2.48 10.40 -1.77
N VAL A 20 -1.63 9.47 -2.21
CA VAL A 20 -0.20 9.35 -1.90
C VAL A 20 0.59 9.38 -3.21
N PHE A 21 1.73 10.05 -3.23
CA PHE A 21 2.53 10.26 -4.44
C PHE A 21 3.84 9.48 -4.39
N GLY A 22 4.33 9.05 -5.55
CA GLY A 22 5.65 8.46 -5.69
C GLY A 22 5.83 7.15 -4.92
N VAL A 23 4.86 6.25 -4.98
CA VAL A 23 4.88 4.98 -4.22
C VAL A 23 5.66 3.89 -4.98
N ASP A 24 6.60 3.23 -4.32
CA ASP A 24 7.24 2.03 -4.85
C ASP A 24 6.30 0.82 -4.78
N ALA A 25 6.13 0.10 -5.89
CA ALA A 25 5.28 -1.08 -6.00
C ALA A 25 5.98 -2.24 -6.73
N VAL A 26 5.48 -3.46 -6.52
CA VAL A 26 5.94 -4.67 -7.21
C VAL A 26 4.76 -5.34 -7.90
N VAL A 27 4.86 -5.52 -9.22
CA VAL A 27 3.91 -6.30 -10.00
C VAL A 27 4.43 -7.74 -10.08
N THR A 28 3.59 -8.71 -9.71
CA THR A 28 3.93 -10.14 -9.82
C THR A 28 3.14 -10.77 -10.98
N PRO A 29 3.71 -11.78 -11.67
CA PRO A 29 3.06 -12.41 -12.82
C PRO A 29 1.92 -13.37 -12.43
N GLN A 30 1.88 -13.81 -11.18
CA GLN A 30 0.83 -14.71 -10.70
C GLN A 30 -0.41 -13.90 -10.33
N ALA A 31 -1.59 -14.37 -10.71
CA ALA A 31 -2.84 -13.77 -10.30
C ALA A 31 -2.93 -13.79 -8.76
N MET A 32 -2.79 -12.61 -8.15
CA MET A 32 -3.09 -12.41 -6.74
C MET A 32 -4.51 -11.86 -6.67
N PRO A 33 -5.48 -12.57 -6.07
CA PRO A 33 -6.86 -12.10 -5.99
C PRO A 33 -7.00 -10.81 -5.15
N TYR A 34 -5.97 -10.45 -4.39
CA TYR A 34 -5.90 -9.25 -3.57
C TYR A 34 -4.60 -8.48 -3.85
N VAL A 35 -4.70 -7.16 -3.84
CA VAL A 35 -3.53 -6.27 -3.84
C VAL A 35 -2.99 -6.21 -2.42
N LEU A 36 -1.71 -6.48 -2.24
CA LEU A 36 -1.05 -6.35 -0.94
C LEU A 36 -0.57 -4.90 -0.77
N LEU A 37 -1.04 -4.24 0.28
CA LEU A 37 -0.54 -2.93 0.67
C LEU A 37 0.71 -3.11 1.53
N GLY A 38 1.85 -2.66 1.02
CA GLY A 38 3.12 -2.72 1.75
C GLY A 38 3.20 -1.68 2.87
N ASN A 39 4.10 -1.92 3.82
CA ASN A 39 4.35 -0.99 4.92
C ASN A 39 4.85 0.38 4.46
N SER A 40 5.46 0.48 3.28
CA SER A 40 5.90 1.75 2.70
C SER A 40 4.74 2.74 2.55
N VAL A 41 3.57 2.26 2.13
CA VAL A 41 2.36 3.10 2.06
C VAL A 41 1.79 3.35 3.45
N LEU A 42 1.75 2.32 4.30
CA LEU A 42 1.20 2.45 5.66
C LEU A 42 2.00 3.44 6.53
N ASN A 43 3.28 3.66 6.25
CA ASN A 43 4.12 4.63 6.97
C ASN A 43 3.68 6.10 6.77
N GLU A 44 2.99 6.39 5.65
CA GLU A 44 2.38 7.70 5.37
C GLU A 44 1.14 7.98 6.22
N PHE A 45 0.69 6.98 6.99
CA PHE A 45 -0.49 7.07 7.84
C PHE A 45 -0.11 6.87 9.31
N GLN A 46 -0.79 7.62 10.17
CA GLN A 46 -0.95 7.25 11.56
C GLN A 46 -1.97 6.11 11.64
N MET A 47 -1.54 4.99 12.21
CA MET A 47 -2.36 3.80 12.35
C MET A 47 -2.92 3.69 13.75
N THR A 48 -4.25 3.71 13.88
CA THR A 48 -4.94 3.48 15.14
C THR A 48 -5.76 2.20 15.03
N ARG A 49 -5.41 1.18 15.83
CA ARG A 49 -6.12 -0.11 15.86
C ARG A 49 -6.98 -0.22 17.12
N THR A 50 -8.28 -0.46 16.94
CA THR A 50 -9.23 -0.71 18.03
C THR A 50 -9.96 -2.02 17.75
N GLY A 51 -9.54 -3.11 18.40
CA GLY A 51 -10.09 -4.44 18.15
C GLY A 51 -9.83 -4.90 16.71
N ASP A 52 -10.92 -5.18 15.99
CA ASP A 52 -10.94 -5.55 14.57
C ASP A 52 -10.88 -4.35 13.61
N ARG A 53 -11.01 -3.13 14.13
CA ARG A 53 -10.97 -1.90 13.32
C ARG A 53 -9.57 -1.33 13.24
N LEU A 54 -9.14 -1.01 12.02
CA LEU A 54 -7.93 -0.26 11.72
C LEU A 54 -8.32 1.07 11.07
N VAL A 55 -7.91 2.18 11.66
CA VAL A 55 -8.08 3.53 11.12
C VAL A 55 -6.71 4.02 10.63
N LEU A 56 -6.68 4.51 9.40
CA LEU A 56 -5.51 5.10 8.76
C LEU A 56 -5.75 6.60 8.60
N GLU A 57 -4.98 7.43 9.28
CA GLU A 57 -5.06 8.89 9.19
C GLU A 57 -3.81 9.42 8.51
N LYS A 58 -3.94 10.14 7.40
CA LYS A 58 -2.78 10.65 6.66
C LYS A 58 -1.95 11.55 7.58
N ARG A 59 -0.64 11.27 7.72
CA ARG A 59 0.27 12.20 8.39
C ARG A 59 0.43 13.43 7.50
N HIS A 60 0.34 14.61 8.12
CA HIS A 60 0.47 15.91 7.46
C HIS A 60 1.70 15.99 6.57
#